data_AF-A0A959E2V1-F1
#
_entry.id   AF-A0A959E2V1-F1
#
_cell.length_a   1.000
_cell.length_b   1.000
_cell.length_c   1.000
_cell.angle_alpha   90.00
_cell.angle_beta   90.00
_cell.angle_gamma   90.00
#
_symmetry.space_group_name_H-M   'P 1'
#
loop_
_entity.id
_entity.type
_entity.pdbx_description
1 polymer ?
#
loop_
_entity_poly.entity_id
_entity_poly.type
_entity_poly.pdbx_seq_one_letter_code
_entity_poly.pdbx_strand_id
1 'polypeptide(L)' 'MKKHFFGILVFVIWAVNTCYSQNLPGSSRPNIIFIMTDDHANRAMSCYGSDLIRTPNMDRIAREGMRFDNSFVTNSI' A
#
# COMPACT_ATOMS: atom_id res chain seq x y z
N MET A 1 33.19 13.52 -41.47
CA MET A 1 32.31 12.34 -41.33
C MET A 1 32.24 11.79 -39.90
N LYS A 2 33.37 11.61 -39.17
CA LYS A 2 33.37 11.01 -37.82
C LYS A 2 32.61 11.78 -36.72
N LYS A 3 32.48 13.11 -36.85
CA LYS A 3 31.82 13.98 -35.85
C LYS A 3 30.29 13.82 -35.81
N HIS A 4 29.67 13.55 -36.95
CA HIS A 4 28.22 13.31 -37.03
C HIS A 4 27.85 11.90 -36.58
N PHE A 5 28.74 10.93 -36.80
CA PHE A 5 28.55 9.55 -36.33
C PHE A 5 28.51 9.46 -34.79
N PHE A 6 29.39 10.19 -34.09
CA PHE A 6 29.38 10.25 -32.63
C PHE A 6 28.11 10.91 -32.06
N GLY A 7 27.63 11.99 -32.69
CA GLY A 7 26.39 12.65 -32.28
C GLY A 7 25.15 11.77 -32.45
N ILE A 8 25.08 10.98 -33.54
CA ILE A 8 24.00 10.03 -33.77
C ILE A 8 24.01 8.91 -32.72
N LEU A 9 25.19 8.38 -32.39
CA LEU A 9 25.32 7.32 -31.37
C LEU A 9 24.84 7.79 -29.99
N VAL A 10 25.23 8.99 -29.58
CA VAL A 10 24.80 9.58 -28.30
C VAL A 10 23.28 9.82 -28.29
N PHE A 11 22.71 10.30 -29.40
CA PHE A 11 21.28 10.51 -29.54
C PHE A 11 20.48 9.19 -29.46
N VAL A 12 20.97 8.13 -30.11
CA VAL A 12 20.36 6.79 -30.04
C VAL A 12 20.39 6.22 -28.62
N ILE A 13 21.53 6.35 -27.92
CA ILE A 13 21.65 5.91 -26.52
C ILE A 13 20.67 6.67 -25.62
N TRP A 14 20.54 7.99 -25.81
CA TRP A 14 19.62 8.82 -25.05
C TRP A 14 18.14 8.47 -25.31
N ALA A 15 17.79 8.21 -26.57
CA ALA A 15 16.45 7.79 -26.97
C ALA A 15 16.09 6.40 -26.41
N VAL A 16 17.03 5.45 -26.42
CA VAL A 16 16.83 4.10 -25.89
C VAL A 16 16.59 4.15 -24.38
N ASN A 17 17.41 4.89 -23.62
CA ASN A 17 17.23 5.01 -22.16
C ASN A 17 15.88 5.68 -21.79
N THR A 18 15.39 6.61 -22.61
CA THR A 18 14.10 7.27 -22.39
C THR A 18 12.91 6.32 -22.59
N CYS A 19 13.02 5.37 -23.52
CA CYS A 19 11.95 4.39 -23.79
C CYS A 19 11.84 3.31 -22.70
N TYR A 20 12.96 2.91 -22.07
CA TYR A 20 12.94 1.91 -20.98
C TYR A 20 12.21 2.38 -19.71
N SER A 21 12.01 3.69 -19.52
CA SER A 21 11.42 4.24 -18.29
C SER A 21 9.88 4.29 -18.29
N GLN A 22 9.21 3.67 -19.28
CA GLN A 22 7.75 3.73 -19.44
C GLN A 22 6.95 2.70 -18.61
N ASN A 23 7.60 1.90 -17.77
CA ASN A 23 6.89 1.02 -16.82
C ASN A 23 6.48 1.77 -15.55
N LEU A 24 5.64 2.79 -15.69
CA LEU A 24 4.81 3.21 -14.58
C LEU A 24 3.74 2.13 -14.41
N PRO A 25 3.64 1.45 -13.25
CA PRO A 25 2.46 0.68 -12.95
C PRO A 25 1.30 1.67 -13.03
N GLY A 26 0.50 1.55 -14.09
CA GLY A 26 -0.69 2.37 -14.25
C GLY A 26 -1.46 2.28 -12.95
N SER A 27 -1.91 3.43 -12.45
CA SER A 27 -2.74 3.58 -11.27
C SER A 27 -4.06 2.81 -11.44
N SER A 28 -3.99 1.49 -11.40
CA SER A 28 -5.13 0.62 -11.34
C SER A 28 -5.85 0.96 -10.04
N ARG A 29 -7.17 1.13 -10.15
CA ARG A 29 -7.98 1.41 -8.97
C ARG A 29 -7.76 0.25 -7.98
N PRO A 30 -7.42 0.54 -6.72
CA PRO A 30 -7.22 -0.52 -5.74
C PRO A 30 -8.54 -1.25 -5.51
N ASN A 31 -8.45 -2.54 -5.21
CA ASN A 31 -9.60 -3.27 -4.68
C ASN A 31 -9.77 -2.89 -3.21
N ILE A 32 -10.99 -2.55 -2.81
CA ILE A 32 -11.33 -2.20 -1.42
C ILE A 32 -12.12 -3.37 -0.84
N ILE A 33 -11.61 -3.95 0.26
CA ILE A 33 -12.31 -4.96 1.04
C ILE A 33 -12.71 -4.30 2.36
N PHE A 34 -14.02 -4.22 2.62
CA PHE A 34 -14.58 -3.73 3.86
C PHE A 34 -15.05 -4.90 4.71
N ILE A 35 -14.47 -5.06 5.90
CA ILE A 35 -14.81 -6.11 6.86
C ILE A 35 -15.38 -5.42 8.09
N MET A 36 -16.60 -5.80 8.47
CA MET A 36 -17.28 -5.33 9.67
C MET A 36 -17.70 -6.53 10.51
N THR A 37 -17.51 -6.40 11.82
CA THR A 37 -17.84 -7.41 12.82
C THR A 37 -18.84 -6.81 13.80
N ASP A 38 -19.90 -7.56 14.11
CA ASP A 38 -20.92 -7.15 15.06
C ASP A 38 -20.43 -7.28 16.51
N ASP A 39 -20.90 -6.40 17.40
CA ASP A 39 -20.56 -6.36 18.84
C ASP A 39 -19.05 -6.43 19.17
N HIS A 40 -18.20 -5.91 18.29
CA HIS A 40 -16.75 -6.04 18.45
C HIS A 40 -16.15 -4.94 19.32
N ALA A 41 -15.99 -5.23 20.60
CA ALA A 41 -15.34 -4.33 21.55
C ALA A 41 -13.81 -4.25 21.32
N ASN A 42 -13.23 -3.08 21.59
CA ASN A 42 -11.77 -2.85 21.57
C ASN A 42 -11.01 -3.92 22.38
N ARG A 43 -11.51 -4.27 23.59
CA ARG A 43 -10.89 -5.28 24.46
C ARG A 43 -10.92 -6.71 23.91
N ALA A 44 -11.67 -6.98 22.83
CA ALA A 44 -11.70 -8.30 22.20
C ALA A 44 -10.55 -8.50 21.19
N MET A 45 -9.66 -7.52 21.04
CA MET A 45 -8.57 -7.54 20.07
C MET A 45 -7.20 -7.49 20.77
N SER A 46 -6.33 -8.46 20.50
CA SER A 46 -4.97 -8.47 21.10
C SER A 46 -4.15 -7.26 20.68
N CYS A 47 -4.32 -6.76 19.46
CA CYS A 47 -3.61 -5.58 19.01
C CYS A 47 -3.93 -4.33 19.84
N TYR A 48 -5.04 -4.28 20.59
CA TYR A 48 -5.36 -3.19 21.52
C TYR A 48 -4.97 -3.50 22.99
N GLY A 49 -4.23 -4.57 23.24
CA GLY A 49 -3.77 -4.95 24.58
C GLY A 49 -4.73 -5.87 25.32
N SER A 50 -5.51 -6.69 24.61
CA SER A 50 -6.27 -7.77 25.25
C SER A 50 -5.33 -8.86 25.78
N ASP A 51 -5.40 -9.14 27.08
CA ASP A 51 -4.63 -10.22 27.72
C ASP A 51 -5.32 -11.59 27.62
N LEU A 52 -6.61 -11.61 27.23
CA LEU A 52 -7.46 -12.81 27.23
C LEU A 52 -7.62 -13.43 25.84
N ILE A 53 -7.67 -12.59 24.79
CA ILE A 53 -8.00 -13.01 23.44
C ILE A 53 -6.79 -12.77 22.53
N ARG A 54 -6.47 -13.76 21.69
CA ARG A 54 -5.41 -13.67 20.69
C ARG A 54 -6.01 -13.63 19.28
N THR A 55 -5.75 -12.57 18.55
CA THR A 55 -6.20 -12.37 17.16
C THR A 55 -5.00 -12.15 16.22
N PRO A 56 -4.14 -13.17 16.01
CA PRO A 56 -2.86 -13.00 15.31
C PRO A 56 -2.98 -12.48 13.88
N ASN A 57 -4.06 -12.83 13.18
CA ASN A 57 -4.33 -12.33 11.83
C ASN A 57 -4.69 -10.84 11.82
N MET A 58 -5.46 -10.39 12.81
CA MET A 58 -5.79 -8.97 12.95
C MET A 58 -4.58 -8.17 13.45
N ASP A 59 -3.77 -8.75 14.34
CA ASP A 59 -2.50 -8.15 14.79
C ASP A 59 -1.54 -7.93 13.62
N ARG A 60 -1.48 -8.88 12.68
CA ARG A 60 -0.71 -8.73 11.45
C ARG A 60 -1.21 -7.55 10.62
N ILE A 61 -2.52 -7.44 10.39
CA ILE A 61 -3.11 -6.32 9.63
C ILE A 61 -2.84 -4.98 10.33
N ALA A 62 -2.99 -4.92 11.66
CA ALA A 62 -2.72 -3.72 12.44
C ALA A 62 -1.25 -3.29 12.37
N ARG A 63 -0.31 -4.24 12.29
CA ARG A 63 1.14 -4.00 12.21
C ARG A 63 1.61 -3.64 10.79
N GLU A 64 1.01 -4.25 9.77
CA GLU A 64 1.34 -4.00 8.35
C GLU A 64 0.61 -2.78 7.78
N GLY A 65 -0.42 -2.28 8.48
CA GLY A 65 -1.23 -1.15 8.07
C GLY A 65 -1.30 -0.05 9.13
N MET A 66 -2.49 0.50 9.30
CA MET A 66 -2.79 1.54 10.28
C MET A 66 -3.88 1.06 11.23
N ARG A 67 -3.66 1.26 12.53
CA ARG A 67 -4.64 1.02 13.60
C ARG A 67 -5.06 2.37 14.18
N PHE A 68 -6.36 2.56 14.39
CA PHE A 68 -6.90 3.76 15.03
C PHE A 68 -7.11 3.52 16.52
N ASP A 69 -6.33 4.19 17.37
CA ASP A 69 -6.47 4.06 18.83
C ASP A 69 -7.77 4.70 19.34
N ASN A 70 -8.31 5.66 18.59
CA ASN A 70 -9.52 6.41 18.89
C ASN A 70 -10.49 6.38 17.69
N SER A 71 -11.19 5.25 17.51
CA SER A 71 -12.25 5.09 16.52
C SER A 71 -13.61 5.07 17.22
N PHE A 72 -14.47 6.04 16.93
CA PHE A 72 -15.79 6.18 17.57
C PHE A 72 -16.91 5.96 16.56
N VAL A 73 -18.02 5.40 17.04
CA VAL A 73 -19.27 5.31 16.30
C VAL A 73 -20.17 6.49 16.67
N THR A 74 -20.96 6.98 15.73
CA THR A 74 -21.92 8.07 15.99
C THR A 74 -23.16 7.60 16.73
N ASN A 75 -23.49 6.31 16.61
CA ASN A 75 -24.57 5.64 17.30
C ASN A 75 -24.07 4.27 17.80
N SER A 76 -24.49 3.86 18.99
CA SER A 76 -24.06 2.64 19.68
C SER A 76 -25.13 1.55 19.70
N ILE A 77 -26.14 1.67 18.83
CA ILE A 77 -27.22 0.71 18.63
C ILE A 77 -26.85 -0.22 17.48
#